data_AF-A0A4Z2F8V6-F1
#
_entry.id   AF-A0A4Z2F8V6-F1
#
_cell.length_a   1.000
_cell.length_b   1.000
_cell.length_c   1.000
_cell.angle_alpha   90.00
_cell.angle_beta   90.00
_cell.angle_gamma   90.00
#
_symmetry.space_group_name_H-M   'P 1'
#
loop_
_entity.id
_entity.type
_entity.pdbx_description
1 polymer ?
#
loop_
_entity_poly.entity_id
_entity_poly.type
_entity_poly.pdbx_seq_one_letter_code
_entity_poly.pdbx_strand_id
1 'polypeptide(L)'
;MVCGGFVCSKHALSALNILYVLVSLLLIGVAAWSKWFDLVSSIRVVAGVIGVGVFLLLVAFVGLCGALKHHQYMIILFTVFIMQFSVSCACLALNKEQQNTLLEIGWNRSEATQRDVEKTLNCCGFTSVPANGSCAASCYEAEPPSCKPCSSTIQQTAGEVLRFVGGIGLFFSFTEILGVWLAHRFRNLKDPRSNPGAFL
;
A
#
# COMPACT_ATOMS: atom_id res chain seq x y z
N MET A 1 10.08 31.48 -23.73
CA MET A 1 10.48 30.96 -22.40
C MET A 1 10.05 29.50 -22.25
N VAL A 2 10.82 28.53 -22.79
CA VAL A 2 10.48 27.08 -22.68
C VAL A 2 11.72 26.20 -22.41
N CYS A 3 12.90 26.79 -22.14
CA CYS A 3 14.11 26.01 -21.82
C CYS A 3 14.10 25.37 -20.41
N GLY A 4 13.17 25.73 -19.52
CA GLY A 4 13.11 25.20 -18.15
C GLY A 4 12.29 23.90 -18.00
N GLY A 5 11.39 23.58 -18.93
CA GLY A 5 10.42 22.49 -18.76
C GLY A 5 11.02 21.09 -18.82
N PHE A 6 12.00 20.86 -19.69
CA PHE A 6 12.62 19.56 -19.92
C PHE A 6 13.50 19.11 -18.73
N VAL A 7 14.35 20.03 -18.26
CA VAL A 7 15.25 19.82 -17.12
C VAL A 7 14.44 19.72 -15.83
N CYS A 8 13.45 20.61 -15.63
CA CYS A 8 12.57 20.58 -14.45
C CYS A 8 11.74 19.28 -14.39
N SER A 9 11.18 18.81 -15.51
CA SER A 9 10.41 17.55 -15.53
C SER A 9 11.28 16.33 -15.22
N LYS A 10 12.52 16.29 -15.75
CA LYS A 10 13.48 15.21 -15.47
C LYS A 10 13.91 15.20 -14.00
N HIS A 11 14.20 16.37 -13.43
CA HIS A 11 14.57 16.48 -12.01
C HIS A 11 13.39 16.20 -11.08
N ALA A 12 12.17 16.61 -11.43
CA ALA A 12 10.97 16.30 -10.65
C ALA A 12 10.68 14.80 -10.65
N LEU A 13 10.75 14.13 -11.81
CA LEU A 13 10.55 12.68 -11.91
C LEU A 13 11.65 11.92 -11.16
N SER A 14 12.90 12.37 -11.25
CA SER A 14 14.01 11.79 -10.50
C SER A 14 13.84 11.99 -8.99
N ALA A 15 13.43 13.18 -8.55
CA ALA A 15 13.21 13.48 -7.13
C ALA A 15 12.07 12.65 -6.54
N LEU A 16 10.98 12.46 -7.29
CA LEU A 16 9.84 11.65 -6.87
C LEU A 16 10.22 10.17 -6.72
N ASN A 17 10.98 9.61 -7.66
CA ASN A 17 11.49 8.23 -7.53
C ASN A 17 12.51 8.08 -6.38
N ILE A 18 13.39 9.08 -6.17
CA ILE A 18 14.30 9.08 -5.01
C ILE A 18 13.51 9.10 -3.70
N LEU A 19 12.46 9.91 -3.61
CA LEU A 19 11.57 9.93 -2.45
C LEU A 19 10.95 8.54 -2.20
N TYR A 20 10.50 7.84 -3.24
CA TYR A 20 9.97 6.49 -3.11
C TYR A 20 11.02 5.48 -2.65
N VAL A 21 12.26 5.59 -3.12
CA VAL A 21 13.38 4.77 -2.59
C VAL A 21 13.56 5.03 -1.10
N LEU A 22 13.57 6.28 -0.65
CA LEU A 22 13.72 6.62 0.77
C LEU A 22 12.58 6.06 1.62
N VAL A 23 11.33 6.23 1.18
CA VAL A 23 10.14 5.68 1.86
C VAL A 23 10.21 4.16 1.93
N SER A 24 10.59 3.50 0.84
CA SER A 24 10.75 2.04 0.79
C SER A 24 11.81 1.54 1.78
N LEU A 25 13.00 2.15 1.79
CA LEU A 25 14.08 1.78 2.71
C LEU A 25 13.67 2.01 4.18
N LEU A 26 12.92 3.07 4.46
CA LEU A 26 12.35 3.32 5.78
C LEU A 26 11.35 2.23 6.19
N LEU A 27 10.42 1.83 5.30
CA LEU A 27 9.45 0.77 5.59
C LEU A 27 10.13 -0.57 5.87
N ILE A 28 11.11 -0.94 5.04
CA ILE A 28 11.89 -2.17 5.23
C ILE A 28 12.69 -2.09 6.54
N GLY A 29 13.36 -0.96 6.80
CA GLY A 29 14.18 -0.74 7.98
C GLY A 29 13.38 -0.82 9.27
N VAL A 30 12.23 -0.12 9.36
CA VAL A 30 11.35 -0.14 10.53
C VAL A 30 10.76 -1.53 10.76
N ALA A 31 10.33 -2.22 9.70
CA ALA A 31 9.78 -3.57 9.82
C ALA A 31 10.84 -4.62 10.21
N ALA A 32 12.06 -4.50 9.70
CA ALA A 32 13.18 -5.34 10.10
C ALA A 32 13.60 -5.07 11.55
N TRP A 33 13.62 -3.80 11.95
CA TRP A 33 13.93 -3.39 13.33
C TRP A 33 12.87 -3.90 14.31
N SER A 34 11.58 -3.77 14.01
CA SER A 34 10.50 -4.25 14.90
C SER A 34 10.54 -5.77 15.12
N LYS A 35 10.99 -6.54 14.11
CA LYS A 35 11.22 -7.98 14.24
C LYS A 35 12.36 -8.33 15.19
N TRP A 36 13.43 -7.51 15.22
CA TRP A 36 14.61 -7.79 16.05
C TRP A 36 14.35 -7.61 17.55
N PHE A 37 13.50 -6.65 17.92
CA PHE A 37 13.18 -6.36 19.32
C PHE A 37 11.98 -7.15 19.86
N ASP A 38 11.40 -8.06 19.07
CA ASP A 38 10.19 -8.83 19.38
C ASP A 38 9.05 -7.95 19.96
N LEU A 39 8.98 -6.69 19.49
CA LEU A 39 8.27 -5.60 20.15
C LEU A 39 6.74 -5.63 19.88
N VAL A 40 6.14 -6.80 19.67
CA VAL A 40 4.71 -7.03 19.41
C VAL A 40 4.25 -6.65 18.00
N SER A 41 4.59 -7.47 17.01
CA SER A 41 3.85 -7.51 15.74
C SER A 41 3.81 -8.92 15.17
N SER A 42 2.63 -9.39 14.79
CA SER A 42 2.47 -10.71 14.15
C SER A 42 3.41 -10.80 12.94
N ILE A 43 4.14 -11.91 12.81
CA ILE A 43 5.07 -12.18 11.70
C ILE A 43 4.42 -11.90 10.34
N ARG A 44 3.10 -12.14 10.24
CA ARG A 44 2.29 -11.87 9.04
C ARG A 44 2.23 -10.38 8.68
N VAL A 45 2.04 -9.51 9.67
CA VAL A 45 1.97 -8.05 9.46
C VAL A 45 3.34 -7.51 9.06
N VAL A 46 4.39 -7.93 9.77
CA VAL A 46 5.77 -7.54 9.45
C VAL A 46 6.16 -7.96 8.02
N ALA A 47 5.86 -9.21 7.64
CA ALA A 47 6.10 -9.70 6.28
C ALA A 47 5.34 -8.88 5.22
N GLY A 48 4.10 -8.47 5.52
CA GLY A 48 3.31 -7.59 4.67
C GLY A 48 3.99 -6.23 4.45
N VAL A 49 4.43 -5.56 5.53
CA VAL A 49 5.10 -4.26 5.44
C VAL A 49 6.42 -4.36 4.65
N ILE A 50 7.22 -5.40 4.89
CA ILE A 50 8.45 -5.66 4.13
C ILE A 50 8.13 -5.88 2.64
N GLY A 51 7.11 -6.68 2.33
CA GLY A 51 6.68 -6.94 0.95
C GLY A 51 6.28 -5.67 0.21
N VAL A 52 5.49 -4.80 0.85
CA VAL A 52 5.14 -3.47 0.30
C VAL A 52 6.40 -2.63 0.08
N GLY A 53 7.32 -2.60 1.05
CA GLY A 53 8.59 -1.90 0.94
C GLY A 53 9.41 -2.35 -0.28
N VAL A 54 9.61 -3.66 -0.44
CA VAL A 54 10.37 -4.24 -1.57
C VAL A 54 9.71 -3.93 -2.90
N PHE A 55 8.39 -4.06 -2.99
CA PHE A 55 7.65 -3.71 -4.21
C PHE A 55 7.84 -2.24 -4.60
N LEU A 56 7.71 -1.32 -3.63
CA LEU A 56 7.96 0.11 -3.85
C LEU A 56 9.41 0.37 -4.29
N LEU A 57 10.39 -0.36 -3.76
CA LEU A 57 11.80 -0.23 -4.17
C LEU A 57 11.98 -0.58 -5.65
N LEU A 58 11.36 -1.68 -6.09
CA LEU A 58 11.44 -2.14 -7.47
C LEU A 58 10.78 -1.14 -8.42
N VAL A 59 9.60 -0.63 -8.08
CA VAL A 59 8.91 0.40 -8.88
C VAL A 59 9.75 1.67 -8.97
N ALA A 60 10.31 2.13 -7.85
CA ALA A 60 11.14 3.33 -7.81
C ALA A 60 12.44 3.17 -8.61
N PHE A 61 13.07 1.99 -8.56
CA PHE A 61 14.25 1.67 -9.36
C PHE A 61 13.92 1.66 -10.86
N VAL A 62 12.81 1.03 -11.24
CA VAL A 62 12.30 1.02 -12.61
C VAL A 62 11.99 2.44 -13.10
N GLY A 63 11.38 3.28 -12.25
CA GLY A 63 11.08 4.67 -12.57
C GLY A 63 12.34 5.53 -12.74
N LEU A 64 13.36 5.34 -11.90
CA LEU A 64 14.66 5.98 -12.03
C LEU A 64 15.38 5.55 -13.32
N CYS A 65 15.36 4.24 -13.64
CA CYS A 65 15.90 3.73 -14.90
C CYS A 65 15.13 4.26 -16.12
N GLY A 66 13.79 4.36 -16.04
CA GLY A 66 12.94 4.91 -17.10
C GLY A 66 13.20 6.40 -17.36
N ALA A 67 13.60 7.16 -16.35
CA ALA A 67 14.08 8.54 -16.50
C ALA A 67 15.44 8.64 -17.23
N LEU A 68 16.19 7.52 -17.30
CA LEU A 68 17.54 7.46 -17.86
C LEU A 68 17.64 6.71 -19.20
N LYS A 69 16.76 5.73 -19.53
CA LYS A 69 16.84 4.92 -20.78
C LYS A 69 15.49 4.39 -21.33
N HIS A 70 15.39 4.30 -22.68
CA HIS A 70 14.45 3.54 -23.58
C HIS A 70 12.91 3.54 -23.35
N HIS A 71 12.14 3.03 -24.34
CA HIS A 71 10.66 3.10 -24.46
C HIS A 71 9.89 2.15 -23.54
N GLN A 72 10.44 0.98 -23.19
CA GLN A 72 9.68 -0.10 -22.55
C GLN A 72 9.31 0.19 -21.08
N TYR A 73 10.06 1.04 -20.40
CA TYR A 73 9.84 1.39 -18.98
C TYR A 73 8.61 2.28 -18.76
N MET A 74 8.20 3.05 -19.77
CA MET A 74 6.95 3.83 -19.74
C MET A 74 5.72 2.92 -19.63
N ILE A 75 5.76 1.76 -20.30
CA ILE A 75 4.66 0.78 -20.27
C ILE A 75 4.55 0.17 -18.88
N ILE A 76 5.68 -0.17 -18.24
CA ILE A 76 5.70 -0.76 -16.90
C ILE A 76 5.11 0.21 -15.87
N LEU A 77 5.54 1.48 -15.87
CA LEU A 77 4.98 2.49 -14.97
C LEU A 77 3.47 2.69 -15.18
N PHE A 78 3.02 2.66 -16.44
CA PHE A 78 1.60 2.75 -16.75
C PHE A 78 0.80 1.52 -16.27
N THR A 79 1.35 0.31 -16.38
CA THR A 79 0.72 -0.90 -15.84
C THR A 79 0.64 -0.84 -14.31
N VAL A 80 1.69 -0.37 -13.63
CA VAL A 80 1.69 -0.19 -12.17
C VAL A 80 0.62 0.82 -11.76
N PHE A 81 0.50 1.94 -12.47
CA PHE A 81 -0.55 2.93 -12.26
C PHE A 81 -1.96 2.30 -12.34
N ILE A 82 -2.25 1.51 -13.39
CA ILE A 82 -3.58 0.88 -13.54
C ILE A 82 -3.89 -0.04 -12.36
N MET A 83 -2.91 -0.83 -11.94
CA MET A 83 -3.07 -1.74 -10.79
C MET A 83 -3.29 -0.97 -9.48
N GLN A 84 -2.46 0.04 -9.20
CA GLN A 84 -2.59 0.86 -7.99
C GLN A 84 -3.92 1.61 -7.96
N PHE A 85 -4.31 2.22 -9.07
CA PHE A 85 -5.57 2.95 -9.18
C PHE A 85 -6.76 2.01 -8.94
N SER A 86 -6.75 0.83 -9.56
CA SER A 86 -7.81 -0.17 -9.42
C SER A 86 -7.93 -0.70 -7.99
N VAL A 87 -6.80 -1.07 -7.35
CA VAL A 87 -6.79 -1.53 -5.95
C VAL A 87 -7.22 -0.41 -5.01
N SER A 88 -6.77 0.83 -5.24
CA SER A 88 -7.15 1.97 -4.42
C SER A 88 -8.65 2.25 -4.50
N CYS A 89 -9.19 2.30 -5.73
CA CYS A 89 -10.63 2.43 -5.95
C CYS A 89 -11.41 1.29 -5.28
N ALA A 90 -10.95 0.04 -5.37
CA ALA A 90 -11.59 -1.09 -4.69
C ALA A 90 -11.59 -0.89 -3.16
N CYS A 91 -10.47 -0.50 -2.56
CA CYS A 91 -10.37 -0.22 -1.13
C CYS A 91 -11.32 0.88 -0.64
N LEU A 92 -11.54 1.92 -1.44
CA LEU A 92 -12.48 3.00 -1.14
C LEU A 92 -13.95 2.64 -1.39
N ALA A 93 -14.22 1.81 -2.41
CA ALA A 93 -15.56 1.44 -2.82
C ALA A 93 -16.16 0.28 -2.02
N LEU A 94 -15.33 -0.49 -1.30
CA LEU A 94 -15.78 -1.59 -0.45
C LEU A 94 -16.81 -1.12 0.59
N ASN A 95 -17.98 -1.73 0.55
CA ASN A 95 -19.04 -1.48 1.52
C ASN A 95 -18.95 -2.43 2.73
N LYS A 96 -19.77 -2.16 3.76
CA LYS A 96 -19.75 -2.93 5.02
C LYS A 96 -20.12 -4.40 4.82
N GLU A 97 -21.08 -4.71 3.95
CA GLU A 97 -21.53 -6.08 3.70
C GLU A 97 -20.44 -6.91 3.02
N GLN A 98 -19.82 -6.38 1.97
CA GLN A 98 -18.69 -7.02 1.28
C GLN A 98 -17.51 -7.22 2.22
N GLN A 99 -17.23 -6.23 3.07
CA GLN A 99 -16.20 -6.35 4.10
C GLN A 99 -16.53 -7.45 5.11
N ASN A 100 -17.79 -7.54 5.58
CA ASN A 100 -18.20 -8.56 6.53
C ASN A 100 -18.03 -9.97 5.97
N THR A 101 -18.45 -10.20 4.71
CA THR A 101 -18.27 -11.49 4.03
C THR A 101 -16.80 -11.88 3.91
N LEU A 102 -15.92 -10.94 3.56
CA LEU A 102 -14.48 -11.20 3.48
C LEU A 102 -13.88 -11.53 4.84
N LEU A 103 -14.31 -10.81 5.88
CA LEU A 103 -13.87 -11.06 7.25
C LEU A 103 -14.37 -12.40 7.78
N GLU A 104 -15.59 -12.82 7.44
CA GLU A 104 -16.16 -14.11 7.83
C GLU A 104 -15.40 -15.28 7.18
N ILE A 105 -15.09 -15.16 5.89
CA ILE A 105 -14.24 -16.14 5.18
C ILE A 105 -12.85 -16.21 5.83
N GLY A 106 -12.28 -15.06 6.18
CA GLY A 106 -10.99 -14.98 6.87
C GLY A 106 -11.03 -15.57 8.27
N TRP A 107 -12.09 -15.30 9.03
CA TRP A 107 -12.32 -15.80 10.38
C TRP A 107 -12.35 -17.33 10.38
N ASN A 108 -13.09 -17.94 9.46
CA ASN A 108 -13.26 -19.39 9.37
C ASN A 108 -12.03 -20.16 8.88
N ARG A 109 -10.92 -19.47 8.55
CA ARG A 109 -9.74 -20.11 7.96
C ARG A 109 -8.79 -20.74 8.98
N SER A 110 -8.70 -20.22 10.20
CA SER A 110 -7.76 -20.72 11.21
C SER A 110 -8.17 -20.31 12.62
N GLU A 111 -8.37 -21.31 13.51
CA GLU A 111 -8.63 -21.09 14.93
C GLU A 111 -7.49 -20.35 15.65
N ALA A 112 -6.24 -20.57 15.24
CA ALA A 112 -5.09 -19.86 15.80
C ALA A 112 -5.18 -18.35 15.52
N THR A 113 -5.59 -17.97 14.31
CA THR A 113 -5.79 -16.56 13.96
C THR A 113 -6.99 -15.97 14.71
N GLN A 114 -8.06 -16.74 14.93
CA GLN A 114 -9.19 -16.29 15.74
C GLN A 114 -8.74 -15.94 17.16
N ARG A 115 -8.02 -16.84 17.83
CA ARG A 115 -7.49 -16.61 19.20
C ARG A 115 -6.54 -15.41 19.27
N ASP A 116 -5.66 -15.25 18.28
CA ASP A 116 -4.77 -14.09 18.20
C ASP A 116 -5.59 -12.78 18.13
N VAL A 117 -6.65 -12.76 17.32
CA VAL A 117 -7.51 -11.59 17.13
C VAL A 117 -8.34 -11.31 18.38
N GLU A 118 -8.96 -12.33 18.98
CA GLU A 118 -9.72 -12.20 20.23
C GLU A 118 -8.86 -11.61 21.34
N LYS A 119 -7.62 -12.11 21.50
CA LYS A 119 -6.67 -11.60 22.49
C LYS A 119 -6.22 -10.16 22.18
N THR A 120 -5.93 -9.85 20.93
CA THR A 120 -5.38 -8.54 20.53
C THR A 120 -6.44 -7.43 20.56
N LEU A 121 -7.66 -7.72 20.12
CA LEU A 121 -8.76 -6.75 20.05
C LEU A 121 -9.69 -6.80 21.25
N ASN A 122 -9.45 -7.72 22.19
CA ASN A 122 -10.25 -7.94 23.39
C ASN A 122 -11.75 -8.05 23.07
N CYS A 123 -12.06 -8.93 22.11
CA CYS A 123 -13.40 -9.23 21.61
C CYS A 123 -13.59 -10.75 21.55
N CYS A 124 -14.82 -11.23 21.40
CA CYS A 124 -15.08 -12.67 21.42
C CYS A 124 -16.10 -13.12 20.38
N GLY A 125 -15.77 -14.18 19.63
CA GLY A 125 -16.61 -14.70 18.55
C GLY A 125 -16.79 -13.70 17.39
N PHE A 126 -17.23 -14.19 16.22
CA PHE A 126 -17.39 -13.34 15.05
C PHE A 126 -18.64 -12.46 15.15
N THR A 127 -19.84 -13.04 15.03
CA THR A 127 -21.13 -12.32 15.04
C THR A 127 -21.75 -12.23 16.43
N SER A 128 -21.50 -13.21 17.29
CA SER A 128 -22.02 -13.28 18.66
C SER A 128 -20.98 -13.83 19.63
N VAL A 129 -21.10 -13.43 20.89
CA VAL A 129 -20.26 -13.93 21.97
C VAL A 129 -20.78 -15.31 22.39
N PRO A 130 -19.93 -16.36 22.41
CA PRO A 130 -20.35 -17.69 22.83
C PRO A 130 -20.69 -17.69 24.33
N ALA A 131 -21.90 -18.13 24.68
CA ALA A 131 -22.31 -18.28 26.07
C ALA A 131 -21.65 -19.48 26.77
N ASN A 132 -21.40 -20.55 26.02
CA ASN A 132 -20.71 -21.76 26.47
C ASN A 132 -19.55 -22.04 25.50
N GLY A 133 -18.36 -21.55 25.83
CA GLY A 133 -17.16 -21.72 25.01
C GLY A 133 -15.90 -21.22 25.72
N SER A 134 -14.76 -21.32 25.05
CA SER A 134 -13.50 -20.74 25.51
C SER A 134 -13.12 -19.58 24.60
N CYS A 135 -12.80 -18.43 25.17
CA CYS A 135 -12.35 -17.25 24.44
C CYS A 135 -10.96 -16.84 24.94
N ALA A 136 -10.07 -16.40 24.05
CA ALA A 136 -8.72 -15.98 24.45
C ALA A 136 -8.66 -14.52 24.95
N ALA A 137 -9.78 -13.79 24.93
CA ALA A 137 -9.89 -12.40 25.33
C ALA A 137 -10.05 -12.23 26.84
N SER A 138 -9.33 -11.27 27.42
CA SER A 138 -9.42 -10.95 28.86
C SER A 138 -10.81 -10.47 29.28
N CYS A 139 -11.60 -9.86 28.38
CA CYS A 139 -12.98 -9.47 28.66
C CYS A 139 -13.93 -10.64 28.94
N TYR A 140 -13.55 -11.86 28.57
CA TYR A 140 -14.37 -13.07 28.73
C TYR A 140 -14.18 -13.70 30.11
N GLU A 141 -13.03 -13.45 30.73
CA GLU A 141 -12.71 -13.89 32.09
C GLU A 141 -13.33 -12.98 33.17
N ALA A 142 -13.91 -11.84 32.78
CA ALA A 142 -14.60 -10.93 33.68
C ALA A 142 -15.98 -11.50 34.07
N GLU A 143 -16.38 -11.38 35.34
CA GLU A 143 -17.73 -11.71 35.81
C GLU A 143 -18.53 -10.42 36.13
N PRO A 144 -19.60 -10.10 35.37
CA PRO A 144 -20.12 -10.79 34.19
C PRO A 144 -19.32 -10.51 32.89
N PRO A 145 -19.35 -11.44 31.90
CA PRO A 145 -18.62 -11.27 30.64
C PRO A 145 -19.15 -10.06 29.88
N SER A 146 -18.27 -9.10 29.60
CA SER A 146 -18.60 -7.82 28.95
C SER A 146 -18.06 -7.71 27.52
N CYS A 147 -17.58 -8.82 26.95
CA CYS A 147 -17.06 -8.85 25.60
C CYS A 147 -18.09 -8.44 24.55
N LYS A 148 -17.59 -7.85 23.47
CA LYS A 148 -18.34 -7.56 22.25
C LYS A 148 -17.95 -8.53 21.13
N PRO A 149 -18.81 -8.75 20.13
CA PRO A 149 -18.47 -9.55 18.95
C PRO A 149 -17.35 -8.89 18.14
N CYS A 150 -16.39 -9.70 17.69
CA CYS A 150 -15.22 -9.22 16.96
C CYS A 150 -15.55 -8.63 15.58
N SER A 151 -16.62 -9.08 14.92
CA SER A 151 -17.04 -8.53 13.62
C SER A 151 -17.16 -7.01 13.64
N SER A 152 -17.81 -6.46 14.66
CA SER A 152 -18.03 -5.01 14.80
C SER A 152 -16.72 -4.21 14.92
N THR A 153 -15.81 -4.67 15.79
CA THR A 153 -14.51 -4.04 16.02
C THR A 153 -13.63 -4.14 14.77
N ILE A 154 -13.53 -5.33 14.19
CA ILE A 154 -12.69 -5.57 13.00
C ILE A 154 -13.22 -4.79 11.81
N GLN A 155 -14.54 -4.77 11.59
CA GLN A 155 -15.16 -4.04 10.47
C GLN A 155 -14.88 -2.53 10.58
N GLN A 156 -15.00 -1.95 11.78
CA GLN A 156 -14.70 -0.54 11.99
C GLN A 156 -13.22 -0.23 11.70
N THR A 157 -12.29 -0.98 12.30
CA THR A 157 -10.85 -0.77 12.10
C THR A 157 -10.44 -1.02 10.65
N ALA A 158 -10.90 -2.12 10.04
CA ALA A 158 -10.59 -2.44 8.66
C ALA A 158 -11.16 -1.40 7.69
N GLY A 159 -12.37 -0.87 7.93
CA GLY A 159 -12.98 0.15 7.09
C GLY A 159 -12.20 1.47 7.10
N GLU A 160 -11.74 1.90 8.28
CA GLU A 160 -10.90 3.10 8.42
C GLU A 160 -9.55 2.91 7.71
N VAL A 161 -8.89 1.78 7.93
CA VAL A 161 -7.61 1.45 7.28
C VAL A 161 -7.75 1.37 5.76
N LEU A 162 -8.78 0.71 5.24
CA LEU A 162 -9.01 0.61 3.79
C LEU A 162 -9.24 1.98 3.15
N ARG A 163 -9.99 2.87 3.80
CA ARG A 163 -10.19 4.25 3.32
C ARG A 163 -8.89 5.05 3.34
N PHE A 164 -8.12 4.93 4.41
CA PHE A 164 -6.83 5.61 4.54
C PHE A 164 -5.83 5.12 3.48
N VAL A 165 -5.63 3.80 3.37
CA VAL A 165 -4.73 3.18 2.40
C VAL A 165 -5.20 3.43 0.96
N GLY A 166 -6.50 3.32 0.70
CA GLY A 166 -7.07 3.63 -0.61
C GLY A 166 -6.86 5.11 -0.99
N GLY A 167 -7.00 6.03 -0.03
CA GLY A 167 -6.72 7.46 -0.25
C GLY A 167 -5.26 7.71 -0.59
N ILE A 168 -4.32 7.10 0.16
CA ILE A 168 -2.88 7.19 -0.12
C ILE A 168 -2.55 6.61 -1.51
N GLY A 169 -3.10 5.44 -1.83
CA GLY A 169 -2.88 4.80 -3.13
C GLY A 169 -3.43 5.61 -4.30
N LEU A 170 -4.59 6.25 -4.14
CA LEU A 170 -5.11 7.20 -5.13
C LEU A 170 -4.20 8.41 -5.30
N PHE A 171 -3.71 9.01 -4.20
CA PHE A 171 -2.77 10.13 -4.26
C PHE A 171 -1.52 9.75 -5.06
N PHE A 172 -0.92 8.59 -4.77
CA PHE A 172 0.23 8.11 -5.52
C PHE A 172 -0.09 7.85 -6.99
N SER A 173 -1.24 7.23 -7.29
CA SER A 173 -1.70 7.00 -8.67
C SER A 173 -1.82 8.33 -9.44
N PHE A 174 -2.32 9.40 -8.83
CA PHE A 174 -2.36 10.74 -9.44
C PHE A 174 -0.97 11.33 -9.69
N THR A 175 -0.02 11.08 -8.80
CA THR A 175 1.37 11.53 -9.03
C THR A 175 2.06 10.71 -10.13
N GLU A 176 1.77 9.41 -10.25
CA GLU A 176 2.30 8.54 -11.29
C GLU A 176 1.77 8.90 -12.69
N ILE A 177 0.47 9.19 -12.83
CA ILE A 177 -0.09 9.62 -14.12
C ILE A 177 0.51 10.96 -14.60
N LEU A 178 0.77 11.91 -13.70
CA LEU A 178 1.50 13.12 -14.02
C LEU A 178 2.94 12.80 -14.45
N GLY A 179 3.60 11.86 -13.78
CA GLY A 179 4.92 11.37 -14.16
C GLY A 179 4.96 10.76 -15.57
N VAL A 180 3.99 9.89 -15.89
CA VAL A 180 3.85 9.28 -17.23
C VAL A 180 3.54 10.35 -18.27
N TRP A 181 2.64 11.29 -17.99
CA TRP A 181 2.30 12.37 -18.91
C TRP A 181 3.50 13.29 -19.18
N LEU A 182 4.23 13.69 -18.14
CA LEU A 182 5.45 14.50 -18.27
C LEU A 182 6.52 13.76 -19.06
N ALA A 183 6.69 12.46 -18.83
CA ALA A 183 7.66 11.66 -19.57
C ALA A 183 7.25 11.45 -21.04
N HIS A 184 5.97 11.23 -21.32
CA HIS A 184 5.45 11.19 -22.69
C HIS A 184 5.68 12.54 -23.40
N ARG A 185 5.36 13.66 -22.74
CA ARG A 185 5.61 15.01 -23.25
C ARG A 185 7.10 15.26 -23.48
N PHE A 186 7.96 14.91 -22.53
CA PHE A 186 9.42 15.02 -22.61
C PHE A 186 9.98 14.29 -23.83
N ARG A 187 9.47 13.08 -24.13
CA ARG A 187 9.91 12.30 -25.29
C ARG A 187 9.39 12.85 -26.61
N ASN A 188 8.20 13.45 -26.61
CA ASN A 188 7.65 14.12 -27.80
C ASN A 188 8.23 15.52 -28.02
N LEU A 189 8.95 16.08 -27.03
CA LEU A 189 9.76 17.27 -27.21
C LEU A 189 11.06 16.88 -27.93
N LYS A 190 11.26 17.44 -29.12
CA LYS A 190 12.45 17.23 -29.95
C LYS A 190 13.67 17.84 -29.25
N ASP A 191 14.77 17.10 -29.19
CA ASP A 191 16.01 17.58 -28.54
C ASP A 191 16.50 18.86 -29.23
N PRO A 192 16.54 20.02 -28.53
CA PRO A 192 17.03 21.26 -29.11
C PRO A 192 18.54 21.22 -29.43
N ARG A 193 19.29 20.21 -28.97
CA ARG A 193 20.69 19.97 -29.37
C ARG A 193 20.85 19.08 -30.59
N SER A 194 19.77 18.45 -31.07
CA SER A 194 19.76 17.80 -32.39
C SER A 194 19.69 18.88 -33.47
N ASN A 195 20.77 19.62 -33.63
CA ASN A 195 20.96 20.58 -34.71
C ASN A 195 20.90 19.79 -36.04
N PRO A 196 19.89 20.00 -36.91
CA PRO A 196 19.88 19.35 -38.22
C PRO A 196 20.98 19.88 -39.17
N GLY A 197 21.70 20.93 -38.77
CA GLY A 197 22.74 21.60 -39.56
C GLY A 197 24.18 21.18 -39.26
N ALA A 198 24.44 20.04 -38.61
CA ALA A 198 25.81 19.52 -38.44
C ALA A 198 26.24 18.53 -39.54
N PHE A 199 25.39 18.33 -40.55
CA PHE A 199 25.73 17.68 -41.81
C PHE A 199 25.34 18.63 -42.95
N LEU A 200 26.15 19.68 -43.15
CA LEU A 200 26.47 20.33 -44.43
C LEU A 200 27.50 21.43 -44.17
#